data_AF-A0A1Q7S6H6-F1
#
_entry.id   AF-A0A1Q7S6H6-F1
#
_cell.length_a   1.000
_cell.length_b   1.000
_cell.length_c   1.000
_cell.angle_alpha   90.00
_cell.angle_beta   90.00
_cell.angle_gamma   90.00
#
_symmetry.space_group_name_H-M   'P 1'
#
loop_
_entity.id
_entity.type
_entity.pdbx_description
1 polymer ?
#
loop_
_entity_poly.entity_id
_entity_poly.type
_entity_poly.pdbx_seq_one_letter_code
_entity_poly.pdbx_strand_id
1 'polypeptide(L)'
;MYKIVGVGKAKPGKVREAIAASKGLAEYMNSKHDVKVQVHLQQFGPPGTIYLIGEAKDLASIQAIQGKIMADEGYWTLVQKSVEVMEPPTIALLQQL
;
A
#
# COMPACT_ATOMS: atom_id res chain seq x y z
N MET A 1 10.58 2.86 -16.64
CA MET A 1 9.33 2.65 -15.88
C MET A 1 9.69 2.70 -14.41
N TYR A 2 9.07 3.59 -13.64
CA TYR A 2 9.35 3.80 -12.23
C TYR A 2 8.43 2.94 -11.37
N LYS A 3 8.92 2.53 -10.20
CA LYS A 3 8.17 1.71 -9.24
C LYS A 3 7.97 2.47 -7.94
N ILE A 4 6.75 2.44 -7.43
CA ILE A 4 6.40 2.88 -6.08
C ILE A 4 6.17 1.63 -5.26
N VAL A 5 6.81 1.54 -4.10
CA VAL A 5 6.66 0.40 -3.21
C VAL A 5 6.09 0.88 -1.88
N GLY A 6 4.87 0.43 -1.58
CA GLY A 6 4.30 0.47 -0.25
C GLY A 6 4.60 -0.83 0.47
N VAL A 7 5.02 -0.74 1.73
CA VAL A 7 5.28 -1.91 2.58
C VAL A 7 4.38 -1.80 3.80
N GLY A 8 3.67 -2.89 4.10
CA GLY A 8 2.88 -3.01 5.31
C GLY A 8 3.10 -4.37 5.95
N LYS A 9 2.73 -4.48 7.23
CA LYS A 9 2.79 -5.74 7.96
C LYS A 9 1.43 -6.05 8.55
N ALA A 10 0.98 -7.28 8.39
CA ALA A 10 -0.26 -7.75 8.99
C ALA A 10 -0.11 -7.86 10.51
N LYS A 11 -1.17 -7.57 11.26
CA LYS A 11 -1.24 -7.89 12.69
C LYS A 11 -1.17 -9.42 12.91
N PRO A 12 -0.74 -9.87 14.10
CA PRO A 12 -0.74 -11.30 14.44
C PRO A 12 -2.10 -11.96 14.16
N GLY A 13 -2.09 -13.08 13.43
CA GLY A 13 -3.30 -13.82 13.08
C GLY A 13 -4.20 -13.20 11.99
N LYS A 14 -3.84 -12.04 11.44
CA LYS A 14 -4.66 -11.29 10.46
C LYS A 14 -4.13 -11.30 9.04
N VAL A 15 -3.21 -12.20 8.70
CA VAL A 15 -2.54 -12.24 7.40
C VAL A 15 -3.53 -12.34 6.24
N ARG A 16 -4.57 -13.19 6.35
CA ARG A 16 -5.55 -13.37 5.27
C ARG A 16 -6.38 -12.11 5.05
N GLU A 17 -6.87 -11.52 6.13
CA GLU A 17 -7.66 -10.29 6.09
C GLU A 17 -6.82 -9.09 5.62
N ALA A 18 -5.55 -9.02 6.02
CA ALA A 18 -4.60 -8.03 5.56
C ALA A 18 -4.32 -8.13 4.05
N ILE A 19 -4.18 -9.34 3.51
CA ILE A 19 -4.08 -9.57 2.06
C ILE A 19 -5.36 -9.10 1.36
N ALA A 20 -6.54 -9.45 1.89
CA ALA A 20 -7.82 -9.04 1.30
C ALA A 20 -7.98 -7.51 1.30
N ALA A 21 -7.66 -6.84 2.41
CA ALA A 21 -7.68 -5.38 2.51
C ALA A 21 -6.71 -4.72 1.51
N SER A 22 -5.49 -5.26 1.41
CA SER A 22 -4.48 -4.76 0.47
C SER A 22 -4.90 -4.95 -0.99
N LYS A 23 -5.55 -6.08 -1.32
CA LYS A 23 -6.13 -6.32 -2.64
C LYS A 23 -7.26 -5.34 -2.95
N GLY A 24 -8.17 -5.09 -2.02
CA GLY A 24 -9.24 -4.10 -2.19
C GLY A 24 -8.69 -2.69 -2.44
N LEU A 25 -7.63 -2.28 -1.74
CA LEU A 25 -6.92 -1.02 -2.02
C LEU A 25 -6.32 -1.00 -3.43
N ALA A 26 -5.64 -2.06 -3.84
CA ALA A 26 -5.04 -2.16 -5.17
C ALA A 26 -6.08 -2.13 -6.29
N GLU A 27 -7.18 -2.87 -6.13
CA GLU A 27 -8.32 -2.88 -7.07
C GLU A 27 -8.95 -1.49 -7.19
N TYR A 28 -9.18 -0.81 -6.06
CA TYR A 28 -9.68 0.55 -6.06
C TYR A 28 -8.75 1.49 -6.84
N MET A 29 -7.45 1.44 -6.54
CA MET A 29 -6.45 2.27 -7.23
C MET A 29 -6.41 2.00 -8.73
N ASN A 30 -6.39 0.73 -9.14
CA ASN A 30 -6.36 0.33 -10.56
C ASN A 30 -7.63 0.75 -11.30
N SER A 31 -8.78 0.85 -10.61
CA SER A 31 -10.06 1.23 -11.23
C SER A 31 -10.25 2.75 -11.36
N LYS A 32 -9.60 3.54 -10.51
CA LYS A 32 -9.81 4.99 -10.40
C LYS A 32 -8.64 5.82 -10.92
N HIS A 33 -7.44 5.26 -10.87
CA HIS A 33 -6.20 5.94 -11.21
C HIS A 33 -5.50 5.16 -12.31
N ASP A 34 -4.81 5.86 -13.22
CA ASP A 34 -4.04 5.22 -14.31
C ASP A 34 -2.74 4.61 -13.77
N VAL A 35 -2.90 3.59 -12.93
CA VAL A 35 -1.83 2.86 -12.25
C VAL A 35 -2.07 1.37 -12.35
N LYS A 36 -0.97 0.62 -12.34
CA LYS A 36 -0.99 -0.81 -12.15
C LYS A 36 -0.35 -1.16 -10.82
N VAL A 37 -1.18 -1.46 -9.84
CA VAL A 37 -0.79 -1.87 -8.49
C VAL A 37 -0.97 -3.37 -8.34
N GLN A 38 0.07 -4.03 -7.85
CA GLN A 38 0.10 -5.45 -7.49
C GLN A 38 0.31 -5.62 -6.00
N VAL A 39 -0.24 -6.70 -5.44
CA VAL A 39 -0.08 -7.08 -4.04
C VAL A 39 0.70 -8.37 -3.96
N HIS A 40 1.79 -8.36 -3.18
CA HIS A 40 2.64 -9.52 -2.96
C HIS A 40 2.76 -9.81 -1.47
N LEU A 41 2.64 -11.09 -1.10
CA LEU A 41 2.95 -11.56 0.25
C LEU A 41 4.40 -12.02 0.28
N GLN A 42 5.15 -11.56 1.28
CA GLN A 42 6.50 -12.06 1.51
C GLN A 42 6.47 -13.52 1.97
N GLN A 43 7.07 -14.42 1.18
CA GLN A 43 7.17 -15.84 1.54
C GLN A 43 8.34 -16.13 2.49
N PHE A 44 9.46 -15.43 2.32
CA PHE A 44 10.68 -15.64 3.10
C PHE A 44 11.15 -14.33 3.74
N GLY A 45 11.35 -14.32 5.06
CA GLY A 45 11.66 -13.15 5.88
C GLY A 45 10.58 -12.87 6.92
N PRO A 46 10.37 -11.62 7.37
CA PRO A 46 9.39 -11.30 8.41
C PRO A 46 7.98 -11.72 7.99
N PRO A 47 7.34 -12.66 8.71
CA PRO A 47 6.01 -13.16 8.36
C PRO A 47 4.96 -12.06 8.35
N GLY A 48 4.00 -12.17 7.43
CA GLY A 48 2.89 -11.23 7.32
C GLY A 48 3.26 -9.90 6.65
N THR A 49 4.46 -9.77 6.09
CA THR A 49 4.84 -8.59 5.30
C THR A 49 4.16 -8.62 3.93
N ILE A 50 3.52 -7.51 3.58
CA ILE A 50 2.77 -7.32 2.35
C ILE A 50 3.37 -6.13 1.59
N TYR A 51 3.63 -6.33 0.30
CA TYR A 51 4.13 -5.32 -0.61
C TYR A 51 3.02 -4.90 -1.58
N LEU A 52 2.79 -3.59 -1.67
CA LEU A 52 2.01 -2.97 -2.75
C LEU A 52 3.00 -2.33 -3.72
N ILE A 53 3.01 -2.79 -4.97
CA ILE A 53 3.94 -2.32 -5.99
C ILE A 53 3.14 -1.67 -7.11
N GLY A 54 3.29 -0.36 -7.26
CA GLY A 54 2.72 0.42 -8.36
C GLY A 54 3.75 0.72 -9.44
N GLU A 55 3.34 0.67 -10.70
CA GLU A 55 4.18 1.04 -11.85
C GLU A 55 3.70 2.34 -12.50
N ALA A 56 4.65 3.22 -12.84
CA ALA A 56 4.39 4.48 -13.53
C ALA A 56 5.41 4.73 -14.66
N LYS A 57 5.00 5.48 -15.69
CA LYS A 57 5.84 5.76 -16.85
C LYS A 57 7.02 6.67 -16.50
N ASP A 58 6.75 7.73 -15.74
CA ASP A 58 7.68 8.80 -15.36
C ASP A 58 7.36 9.35 -13.96
N LEU A 59 8.25 10.18 -13.42
CA LEU A 59 8.10 10.78 -12.08
C LEU A 59 6.93 11.77 -12.00
N ALA A 60 6.61 12.47 -13.11
CA ALA A 60 5.49 13.41 -13.14
C ALA A 60 4.15 12.67 -12.95
N SER A 61 4.01 11.50 -13.56
CA SER A 61 2.86 10.62 -13.37
C SER A 61 2.71 10.22 -11.90
N ILE A 62 3.80 9.85 -11.22
CA ILE A 62 3.79 9.50 -9.79
C ILE A 62 3.25 10.66 -8.95
N GLN A 63 3.76 11.87 -9.17
CA GLN A 63 3.36 13.04 -8.39
C GLN A 63 1.89 13.41 -8.64
N ALA A 64 1.42 13.29 -9.89
CA ALA A 64 0.01 13.49 -10.22
C ALA A 64 -0.90 12.45 -9.54
N ILE A 65 -0.49 11.18 -9.52
CA ILE A 65 -1.22 10.10 -8.84
C ILE A 65 -1.25 10.34 -7.33
N GLN A 66 -0.12 10.72 -6.72
CA GLN A 66 -0.09 11.06 -5.29
C GLN A 66 -1.06 12.19 -4.98
N GLY A 67 -1.08 13.27 -5.76
CA GLY A 67 -2.05 14.35 -5.59
C GLY A 67 -3.50 13.88 -5.65
N LYS A 68 -3.83 13.01 -6.61
CA LYS A 68 -5.18 12.42 -6.73
C LYS A 68 -5.55 11.54 -5.53
N ILE A 69 -4.65 10.66 -5.12
CA ILE A 69 -4.85 9.75 -3.97
C ILE A 69 -5.05 10.56 -2.69
N MET A 70 -4.25 11.61 -2.46
CA MET A 70 -4.38 12.45 -1.26
C MET A 70 -5.76 13.12 -1.16
N ALA A 71 -6.40 13.45 -2.28
CA ALA A 71 -7.74 14.04 -2.32
C ALA A 71 -8.88 13.02 -2.44
N ASP A 72 -8.58 11.71 -2.49
CA ASP A 72 -9.56 10.65 -2.75
C ASP A 72 -10.12 10.09 -1.43
N GLU A 73 -11.30 10.57 -1.02
CA GLU A 73 -11.97 10.13 0.20
C GLU A 73 -12.27 8.62 0.22
N GLY A 74 -12.56 8.04 -0.94
CA GLY A 74 -12.83 6.60 -1.07
C GLY A 74 -11.59 5.76 -0.79
N TYR A 75 -10.43 6.21 -1.29
CA TYR A 75 -9.14 5.62 -0.96
C TYR A 75 -8.88 5.68 0.56
N TRP A 76 -9.03 6.86 1.17
CA TRP A 76 -8.77 7.04 2.60
C TRP A 76 -9.72 6.24 3.50
N THR A 77 -10.97 6.05 3.08
CA THR A 77 -11.92 5.17 3.77
C THR A 77 -11.42 3.72 3.78
N LEU A 78 -10.86 3.23 2.67
CA LEU A 78 -10.28 1.88 2.60
C LEU A 78 -9.00 1.77 3.45
N VAL A 79 -8.17 2.81 3.46
CA VAL A 79 -6.98 2.88 4.32
C VAL A 79 -7.38 2.80 5.79
N GLN A 80 -8.38 3.57 6.24
CA GLN A 80 -8.85 3.52 7.61
C GLN A 80 -9.34 2.14 8.01
N LYS A 81 -10.09 1.45 7.14
CA LYS A 81 -10.52 0.06 7.39
C LYS A 81 -9.33 -0.91 7.52
N SER A 82 -8.25 -0.67 6.79
CA SER A 82 -7.06 -1.52 6.85
C SER A 82 -6.34 -1.46 8.21
N VAL A 83 -6.55 -0.40 9.01
CA VAL A 83 -5.95 -0.24 10.35
C VAL A 83 -6.37 -1.36 11.30
N GLU A 84 -7.51 -2.00 11.08
CA GLU A 84 -7.96 -3.13 11.89
C GLU A 84 -7.05 -4.36 11.74
N VAL A 85 -6.44 -4.54 10.56
CA VAL A 85 -5.73 -5.77 10.17
C VAL A 85 -4.25 -5.56 9.90
N MET A 86 -3.80 -4.31 9.69
CA MET A 86 -2.41 -3.94 9.45
C MET A 86 -1.79 -3.31 10.72
N GLU A 87 -0.53 -3.61 10.98
CA GLU A 87 0.29 -2.86 11.93
C GLU A 87 0.45 -1.41 11.44
N PRO A 88 0.48 -0.42 12.33
CA PRO A 88 0.84 0.93 11.94
C PRO A 88 2.25 0.93 11.34
N PRO A 89 2.55 1.81 10.38
CA PRO A 89 3.90 1.93 9.86
C PRO A 89 4.86 2.20 11.01
N THR A 90 5.87 1.35 11.17
CA THR A 90 6.94 1.59 12.13
C THR A 90 7.70 2.82 11.65
N ILE A 91 7.46 3.97 12.28
CA ILE A 91 8.38 5.10 12.20
C ILE A 91 9.58 4.65 13.03
N ALA A 92 10.51 3.93 12.41
CA ALA A 92 11.86 3.84 12.93
C ALA A 92 12.35 5.29 12.98
N LEU A 93 12.40 5.82 14.20
CA LEU A 93 12.90 7.14 14.51
C LEU A 93 14.21 7.33 13.72
N LEU A 94 14.21 8.24 12.75
CA LEU A 94 15.43 8.75 12.10
C LEU A 94 16.22 9.55 13.15
N GLN A 95 16.72 8.87 14.17
CA GLN A 95 17.50 9.43 15.27
C GLN A 95 19.01 9.22 15.08
N GLN A 96 19.45 9.14 13.83
CA GLN A 96 20.87 9.15 13.49
C GLN A 96 21.10 9.97 12.22
N LEU A 97 21.02 11.28 12.38
CA LEU A 97 21.83 12.26 11.65
C LEU A 97 22.37 13.27 12.67
#